data_AF-A0A0B6YQR8-F1
#
_entry.id   AF-A0A0B6YQR8-F1
#
_cell.length_a   1.000
_cell.length_b   1.000
_cell.length_c   1.000
_cell.angle_alpha   90.00
_cell.angle_beta   90.00
_cell.angle_gamma   90.00
#
_symmetry.space_group_name_H-M   'P 1'
#
loop_
_entity.id
_entity.type
_entity.pdbx_description
1 polymer ?
#
loop_
_entity_poly.entity_id
_entity_poly.type
_entity_poly.pdbx_seq_one_letter_code
_entity_poly.pdbx_strand_id
1 'polypeptide(L)'
;MTLLMSVGTFLGKRRNTSGGGVFKCPEDDKTLDYAKLYPDKVIQTEIVSSIVRCTYQNDGCKWTDSLYSLPNHLLSCRFDTVSCPNKCATKLTRVNLDDHLEYLCPKRKVMCD
;
A
#
# COMPACT_ATOMS: atom_id res chain seq x y z
N MET A 1 -39.43 17.12 -3.04
CA MET A 1 -38.50 18.18 -2.60
C MET A 1 -37.12 17.57 -2.52
N THR A 2 -36.47 17.49 -3.67
CA THR A 2 -35.09 17.03 -3.84
C THR A 2 -34.13 18.04 -3.23
N LEU A 3 -33.19 17.58 -2.39
CA LEU A 3 -31.96 18.32 -2.17
C LEU A 3 -30.76 17.38 -2.34
N LEU A 4 -29.90 17.82 -3.24
CA LEU A 4 -28.85 17.10 -3.93
C LEU A 4 -27.66 16.73 -3.04
N MET A 5 -27.09 15.56 -3.36
CA MET A 5 -25.73 15.17 -3.03
C MET A 5 -24.75 16.28 -3.44
N SER A 6 -24.10 16.92 -2.48
CA SER A 6 -22.93 17.75 -2.75
C SER A 6 -21.69 16.92 -2.44
N VAL A 7 -21.09 16.40 -3.50
CA VAL A 7 -19.74 15.85 -3.53
C VAL A 7 -18.78 16.95 -3.09
N GLY A 8 -18.39 16.91 -1.82
CA GLY A 8 -17.32 17.75 -1.29
C GLY A 8 -15.99 17.20 -1.76
N THR A 9 -15.56 17.62 -2.94
CA THR A 9 -14.19 17.45 -3.42
C THR A 9 -13.25 18.07 -2.39
N PHE A 10 -12.54 17.24 -1.62
CA PHE A 10 -11.40 17.69 -0.80
C PHE A 10 -10.26 18.10 -1.74
N LEU A 11 -10.42 19.23 -2.43
CA LEU A 11 -9.30 20.01 -2.92
C LEU A 11 -8.59 20.54 -1.69
N GLY A 12 -7.49 19.90 -1.31
CA GLY A 12 -6.53 20.46 -0.39
C GLY A 12 -6.20 21.88 -0.83
N LYS A 13 -6.64 22.86 -0.04
CA LYS A 13 -6.29 24.27 -0.18
C LYS A 13 -4.76 24.37 -0.11
N ARG A 14 -4.09 24.38 -1.27
CA ARG A 14 -2.72 24.90 -1.37
C ARG A 14 -2.82 26.37 -0.97
N ARG A 15 -2.34 26.69 0.23
CA ARG A 15 -2.03 28.06 0.61
C ARG A 15 -0.95 28.55 -0.34
N ASN A 16 -1.37 29.31 -1.34
CA ASN A 16 -0.52 30.10 -2.20
C ASN A 16 -0.03 31.29 -1.37
N THR A 17 1.08 31.12 -0.67
CA THR A 17 1.89 32.23 -0.19
C THR A 17 2.89 32.57 -1.27
N SER A 18 2.66 33.69 -1.93
CA SER A 18 3.65 34.44 -2.70
C SER A 18 4.90 34.67 -1.85
N GLY A 19 5.93 33.86 -2.09
CA GLY A 19 7.24 33.97 -1.47
C GLY A 19 8.09 32.80 -1.95
N GLY A 20 9.22 33.09 -2.61
CA GLY A 20 10.18 32.06 -3.04
C GLY A 20 10.66 31.28 -1.83
N GLY A 21 10.05 30.11 -1.59
CA GLY A 21 10.36 29.26 -0.46
C GLY A 21 11.71 28.63 -0.67
N VAL A 22 12.73 29.19 -0.04
CA VAL A 22 14.01 28.51 0.14
C VAL A 22 13.74 27.34 1.08
N PHE A 23 13.75 26.12 0.55
CA PHE A 23 13.55 24.92 1.34
C PHE A 23 14.66 24.84 2.40
N LYS A 24 14.29 24.55 3.64
CA LYS A 24 15.21 24.48 4.77
C LYS A 24 15.30 23.06 5.30
N CYS A 25 16.46 22.69 5.84
CA CYS A 25 16.62 21.45 6.56
C CYS A 25 15.78 21.51 7.85
N PRO A 26 14.90 20.53 8.15
CA PRO A 26 14.09 20.53 9.37
C PRO A 26 14.90 20.44 10.67
N GLU A 27 16.14 19.96 10.59
CA GLU A 27 17.02 19.78 11.75
C GLU A 27 17.87 21.02 12.04
N ASP A 28 18.31 21.71 10.98
CA ASP A 28 19.36 22.74 11.04
C ASP A 28 18.90 24.14 10.57
N ASP A 29 17.68 24.27 10.03
CA ASP A 29 17.11 25.48 9.40
C ASP A 29 17.94 26.13 8.28
N LYS A 30 19.02 25.47 7.85
CA LYS A 30 19.88 25.87 6.75
C LYS A 30 19.15 25.74 5.41
N THR A 31 19.42 26.65 4.51
CA THR A 31 18.90 26.64 3.13
C THR A 31 19.44 25.41 2.38
N LEU A 32 18.54 24.63 1.79
CA LEU A 32 18.86 23.42 1.03
C LEU A 32 19.09 23.74 -0.44
N ASP A 33 20.19 23.22 -0.97
CA ASP A 33 20.53 23.25 -2.39
C ASP A 33 20.27 21.86 -2.99
N TYR A 34 19.15 21.70 -3.70
CA TYR A 34 18.73 20.43 -4.29
C TYR A 34 19.73 19.86 -5.29
N ALA A 35 20.54 20.70 -5.95
CA ALA A 35 21.54 20.23 -6.90
C ALA A 35 22.68 19.44 -6.23
N LYS A 36 22.81 19.56 -4.90
CA LYS A 36 23.83 18.88 -4.09
C LYS A 36 23.29 17.76 -3.22
N LEU A 37 21.98 17.49 -3.27
CA LEU A 37 21.38 16.38 -2.54
C LEU A 37 21.50 15.11 -3.36
N TYR A 38 22.31 14.18 -2.86
CA TYR A 38 22.48 12.87 -3.44
C TYR A 38 22.02 11.80 -2.44
N PRO A 39 21.17 10.85 -2.86
CA PRO A 39 20.83 9.72 -2.02
C PRO A 39 22.09 8.91 -1.71
N ASP A 40 22.31 8.59 -0.45
CA ASP A 40 23.43 7.76 -0.03
C ASP A 40 23.18 6.30 -0.47
N LYS A 41 23.95 5.85 -1.47
CA LYS A 41 23.82 4.51 -2.04
C LYS A 41 24.21 3.42 -1.05
N VAL A 42 25.15 3.69 -0.14
CA VAL A 42 25.60 2.71 0.86
C VAL A 42 24.47 2.46 1.84
N ILE A 43 23.91 3.53 2.41
CA ILE A 43 22.78 3.45 3.34
C ILE A 43 21.56 2.81 2.65
N GLN A 44 21.26 3.18 1.40
CA GLN A 44 20.18 2.54 0.64
C GLN A 44 20.38 1.02 0.51
N THR A 45 21.60 0.58 0.20
CA THR A 45 21.91 -0.84 0.06
C THR A 45 21.77 -1.57 1.39
N GLU A 46 22.26 -0.97 2.48
CA GLU A 46 22.12 -1.52 3.84
C GLU A 46 20.64 -1.64 4.24
N ILE A 47 19.83 -0.61 4.03
CA ILE A 47 18.39 -0.61 4.31
C ILE A 47 17.70 -1.74 3.54
N VAL A 48 18.01 -1.89 2.25
CA VAL A 48 17.39 -2.91 1.38
C VAL A 48 17.85 -4.33 1.73
N SER A 49 19.07 -4.48 2.25
CA SER A 49 19.60 -5.77 2.73
C SER A 49 19.11 -6.15 4.13
N SER A 50 18.54 -5.20 4.89
CA SER A 50 18.07 -5.42 6.25
C SER A 50 16.96 -6.47 6.30
N ILE A 51 17.02 -7.35 7.29
CA ILE A 51 16.05 -8.45 7.46
C ILE A 51 14.77 -7.90 8.08
N VAL A 52 13.65 -8.18 7.42
CA VAL A 52 12.31 -7.76 7.83
C VAL A 52 11.38 -8.96 7.95
N ARG A 53 10.30 -8.77 8.71
CA ARG A 53 9.24 -9.77 8.91
C ARG A 53 8.02 -9.35 8.09
N CYS A 54 7.26 -10.34 7.63
CA CYS A 54 6.01 -10.08 6.92
C CYS A 54 5.01 -9.30 7.79
N THR A 55 4.26 -8.37 7.20
CA THR A 55 3.18 -7.62 7.86
C THR A 55 2.07 -8.54 8.40
N TYR A 56 1.88 -9.70 7.76
CA TYR A 56 0.91 -10.74 8.14
C TYR A 56 1.48 -11.74 9.15
N GLN A 57 2.54 -11.38 9.90
CA GLN A 57 3.10 -12.26 10.93
C GLN A 57 2.08 -12.63 12.01
N ASN A 58 1.21 -11.68 12.38
CA ASN A 58 0.14 -11.91 13.37
C ASN A 58 -0.91 -12.91 12.86
N ASP A 59 -1.12 -13.00 11.56
CA ASP A 59 -2.05 -13.95 10.93
C ASP A 59 -1.43 -15.34 10.71
N GLY A 60 -0.14 -15.51 11.04
CA GLY A 60 0.58 -16.78 10.95
C GLY A 60 1.64 -16.85 9.86
N CYS A 61 1.93 -15.74 9.16
CA CYS A 61 3.02 -15.72 8.18
C CYS A 61 4.40 -15.77 8.89
N LYS A 62 5.16 -16.84 8.66
CA LYS A 62 6.51 -17.02 9.24
C LYS A 62 7.64 -16.47 8.37
N TRP A 63 7.31 -15.80 7.27
CA TRP A 63 8.31 -15.31 6.32
C TRP A 63 9.16 -14.19 6.95
N THR A 64 10.48 -14.36 6.84
CA THR A 64 11.50 -13.42 7.33
C THR A 64 12.68 -13.47 6.36
N ASP A 65 12.99 -12.34 5.73
CA ASP A 65 14.08 -12.20 4.76
C ASP A 65 14.40 -10.70 4.57
N SER A 66 15.34 -10.37 3.69
CA SER A 66 15.69 -9.01 3.30
C SER A 66 14.49 -8.17 2.83
N LEU A 67 14.54 -6.87 3.11
CA LEU A 67 13.56 -5.89 2.63
C LEU A 67 13.45 -5.91 1.10
N TYR A 68 14.54 -6.22 0.40
CA TYR A 68 14.56 -6.44 -1.04
C TYR A 68 13.56 -7.51 -1.51
N SER A 69 13.46 -8.63 -0.81
CA SER A 69 12.61 -9.76 -1.17
C SER A 69 11.15 -9.59 -0.74
N LEU A 70 10.87 -8.63 0.15
CA LEU A 70 9.54 -8.43 0.72
C LEU A 70 8.45 -8.17 -0.35
N PRO A 71 8.65 -7.30 -1.37
CA PRO A 71 7.64 -7.09 -2.41
C PRO A 71 7.28 -8.38 -3.16
N ASN A 72 8.27 -9.21 -3.48
CA ASN A 72 8.05 -10.51 -4.15
C ASN A 72 7.28 -11.48 -3.25
N HIS A 73 7.58 -11.48 -1.95
CA HIS A 73 6.80 -12.25 -0.99
C HIS A 73 5.35 -11.77 -0.90
N LEU A 74 5.09 -10.47 -0.83
CA LEU A 74 3.72 -9.93 -0.72
C LEU A 74 2.84 -10.31 -1.91
N LEU A 75 3.40 -10.44 -3.12
CA LEU A 75 2.68 -10.93 -4.30
C LEU A 75 2.19 -12.38 -4.16
N SER A 76 2.87 -13.20 -3.36
CA SER A 76 2.58 -14.63 -3.18
C SER A 76 2.19 -14.99 -1.73
N CYS A 77 2.02 -13.98 -0.87
CA CYS A 77 1.76 -14.20 0.54
C CYS A 77 0.38 -14.81 0.72
N ARG A 78 0.35 -15.98 1.36
CA ARG A 78 -0.87 -16.77 1.61
C ARG A 78 -1.90 -16.03 2.47
N PHE A 79 -1.42 -15.17 3.35
CA PHE A 79 -2.25 -14.40 4.29
C PHE A 79 -2.67 -13.04 3.73
N ASP A 80 -2.19 -12.68 2.54
CA ASP A 80 -2.55 -11.41 1.93
C ASP A 80 -4.04 -11.33 1.66
N THR A 81 -4.65 -10.21 2.07
CA THR A 81 -6.08 -9.98 1.90
C THR A 81 -6.36 -9.50 0.49
N VAL A 82 -7.04 -10.35 -0.29
CA VAL A 82 -7.41 -10.10 -1.67
C VAL A 82 -8.92 -9.89 -1.79
N SER A 83 -9.31 -9.06 -2.76
CA SER A 83 -10.72 -8.88 -3.11
C SER A 83 -11.16 -9.97 -4.07
N CYS A 84 -12.39 -10.46 -3.90
CA CYS A 84 -12.93 -11.47 -4.79
C CYS A 84 -13.03 -10.96 -6.25
N PRO A 85 -12.59 -11.74 -7.26
CA PRO A 85 -12.67 -11.34 -8.67
C PRO A 85 -14.11 -11.16 -9.16
N ASN A 86 -15.07 -11.85 -8.53
CA ASN A 86 -16.51 -11.66 -8.80
C ASN A 86 -17.07 -10.38 -8.15
N LYS A 87 -16.23 -9.55 -7.52
CA LYS A 87 -16.58 -8.29 -6.85
C LYS A 87 -17.74 -8.48 -5.86
N CYS A 88 -17.64 -9.51 -5.02
CA CYS A 88 -18.47 -9.62 -3.82
C CYS A 88 -17.98 -8.61 -2.77
N ALA A 89 -18.77 -8.37 -1.71
CA ALA A 89 -18.42 -7.40 -0.67
C ALA A 89 -17.36 -7.92 0.34
N THR A 90 -16.96 -9.19 0.23
CA THR A 90 -16.11 -9.87 1.22
C THR A 90 -14.63 -9.73 0.86
N LYS A 91 -13.81 -9.38 1.86
CA LYS A 91 -12.34 -9.46 1.79
C LYS A 91 -11.90 -10.81 2.34
N LEU A 92 -11.01 -11.49 1.63
CA LEU A 92 -10.60 -12.85 1.95
C LEU A 92 -9.07 -12.95 1.89
N THR A 93 -8.48 -13.84 2.69
CA THR A 93 -7.08 -14.22 2.51
C THR A 93 -6.92 -15.01 1.22
N ARG A 94 -5.74 -14.98 0.59
CA ARG A 94 -5.47 -15.80 -0.61
C ARG A 94 -5.81 -17.28 -0.41
N VAL A 95 -5.53 -17.84 0.77
CA VAL A 95 -5.85 -19.25 1.09
C VAL A 95 -7.35 -19.53 1.03
N ASN A 96 -8.19 -18.60 1.48
CA ASN A 96 -9.64 -18.81 1.54
C ASN A 96 -10.35 -18.35 0.25
N LEU A 97 -9.62 -17.79 -0.72
CA LEU A 97 -10.19 -17.28 -1.95
C LEU A 97 -10.73 -18.42 -2.83
N ASP A 98 -9.98 -19.52 -2.95
CA ASP A 98 -10.36 -20.65 -3.79
C ASP A 98 -11.65 -21.31 -3.26
N ASP A 99 -11.68 -21.63 -1.96
CA ASP A 99 -12.89 -22.15 -1.29
C ASP A 99 -14.08 -21.18 -1.41
N HIS A 100 -13.83 -19.87 -1.35
CA HIS A 100 -14.89 -18.88 -1.53
C HIS A 100 -15.46 -18.92 -2.95
N LEU A 101 -14.61 -18.94 -3.98
CA LEU A 101 -15.07 -19.04 -5.37
C LEU A 101 -15.78 -20.37 -5.63
N GLU A 102 -15.42 -21.41 -4.88
CA GLU A 102 -15.95 -22.75 -5.05
C GLU A 102 -17.21 -23.08 -4.23
N TYR A 103 -17.53 -22.35 -3.15
CA TYR A 103 -18.70 -22.74 -2.33
C TYR A 103 -19.47 -21.57 -1.77
N LEU A 104 -18.81 -20.44 -1.49
CA LEU A 104 -19.37 -19.39 -0.65
C LEU A 104 -19.73 -18.11 -1.42
N CYS A 105 -19.23 -17.93 -2.64
CA CYS A 105 -19.38 -16.68 -3.36
C CYS A 105 -20.84 -16.48 -3.80
N PRO A 106 -21.55 -15.44 -3.32
CA PRO A 106 -22.93 -15.18 -3.71
C PRO A 106 -23.05 -14.72 -5.18
N LYS A 107 -21.94 -14.26 -5.77
CA LYS A 107 -21.83 -13.85 -7.18
C LYS A 107 -21.10 -14.89 -8.04
N ARG A 108 -21.08 -16.15 -7.57
CA ARG A 108 -20.55 -17.26 -8.34
C ARG A 108 -21.30 -17.42 -9.65
N LYS A 109 -20.56 -17.66 -10.74
CA LYS A 109 -21.15 -18.04 -12.02
C LYS A 109 -21.35 -19.56 -12.03
N VAL A 110 -22.58 -19.99 -12.28
CA VAL A 110 -22.94 -21.39 -12.52
C VAL A 110 -23.47 -21.51 -13.94
N MET A 111 -23.27 -22.67 -14.57
CA MET A 111 -23.91 -22.98 -15.84
C MET A 111 -25.38 -23.26 -15.58
N CYS A 112 -26.27 -22.72 -16.42
CA CYS A 112 -27.67 -23.11 -16.41
C CYS A 112 -27.80 -24.52 -17.03
N ASP A 113 -28.64 -25.36 -16.45
CA ASP A 113 -29.18 -26.56 -17.11
C ASP A 113 -30.22 -26.17 -18.18
#